data_AF-A0A527ZNL2-F1
#
_entry.id   AF-A0A527ZNL2-F1
#
_cell.length_a   1.000
_cell.length_b   1.000
_cell.length_c   1.000
_cell.angle_alpha   90.00
_cell.angle_beta   90.00
_cell.angle_gamma   90.00
#
_symmetry.space_group_name_H-M   'P 1'
#
loop_
_entity.id
_entity.type
_entity.pdbx_description
1 polymer ?
#
loop_
_entity_poly.entity_id
_entity_poly.type
_entity_poly.pdbx_seq_one_letter_code
_entity_poly.pdbx_strand_id
1 'polypeptide(L)' 'MLLDTCFMLWLSTEQPVTRTAVEKVTSARKNGGVIAVSVMSAWEIGMLVAKGRLPFIKSPLAWFER' A
#
# COMPACT_ATOMS: atom_id res chain seq x y z
N MET A 1 3.51 8.03 9.28
CA MET A 1 4.35 7.79 8.09
C MET A 1 3.46 7.83 6.86
N LEU A 2 3.90 8.48 5.79
CA LEU A 2 3.16 8.56 4.52
C LEU A 2 3.80 7.60 3.51
N LEU A 3 3.00 6.71 2.92
CA LEU A 3 3.44 5.80 1.87
C LEU A 3 3.23 6.43 0.49
N ASP A 4 4.22 6.28 -0.38
CA ASP A 4 4.16 6.70 -1.78
C ASP A 4 3.53 5.61 -2.68
N THR A 5 3.17 5.99 -3.91
CA THR A 5 2.58 5.07 -4.88
C THR A 5 3.52 3.90 -5.22
N CYS A 6 4.83 4.11 -5.37
CA CYS A 6 5.76 3.04 -5.75
C CYS A 6 5.81 1.98 -4.66
N PHE A 7 5.89 2.38 -3.38
CA PHE A 7 5.85 1.44 -2.27
C PHE A 7 4.56 0.60 -2.27
N MET A 8 3.42 1.24 -2.55
CA MET A 8 2.13 0.55 -2.64
C MET A 8 2.03 -0.40 -3.84
N LEU A 9 2.61 -0.05 -4.99
CA LEU A 9 2.65 -0.92 -6.17
C LEU A 9 3.48 -2.18 -5.91
N TRP A 10 4.62 -2.03 -5.24
CA TRP A 10 5.49 -3.16 -4.91
C TRP A 10 4.82 -4.10 -3.90
N LEU A 11 4.14 -3.54 -2.89
CA LEU A 11 3.31 -4.32 -1.97
C LEU A 11 2.18 -5.07 -2.69
N SER A 12 1.56 -4.45 -3.69
CA SER A 12 0.42 -5.01 -4.41
C SER A 12 0.81 -6.07 -5.45
N THR A 13 2.07 -6.05 -5.92
CA THR A 13 2.59 -6.98 -6.93
C THR A 13 3.36 -8.15 -6.32
N GLU A 14 3.35 -8.31 -4.99
CA GLU A 14 4.19 -9.25 -4.24
C GLU A 14 5.68 -9.18 -4.62
N GLN A 15 6.11 -8.02 -5.15
CA GLN A 15 7.50 -7.82 -5.50
C GLN A 15 8.35 -7.73 -4.23
N PRO A 16 9.62 -8.18 -4.29
CA PRO A 16 10.49 -8.16 -3.12
C PRO A 16 10.76 -6.73 -2.67
N VAL A 17 9.99 -6.28 -1.68
CA VAL A 17 10.26 -5.06 -0.93
C VAL A 17 11.42 -5.34 0.03
N THR A 18 12.40 -4.44 0.10
CA THR A 18 13.53 -4.57 1.03
C THR A 18 13.04 -4.83 2.45
N ARG A 19 13.60 -5.84 3.13
CA ARG A 19 13.25 -6.21 4.52
C ARG A 19 13.24 -5.01 5.46
N THR A 20 14.20 -4.10 5.31
CA THR A 20 14.29 -2.85 6.07
C THR A 20 13.04 -1.96 5.94
N ALA A 21 12.42 -1.91 4.76
CA ALA A 21 11.23 -1.10 4.55
C ALA A 21 9.99 -1.75 5.19
N VAL A 22 9.87 -3.08 5.09
CA VAL A 22 8.83 -3.85 5.79
C VAL A 22 8.96 -3.71 7.31
N GLU A 23 10.19 -3.77 7.83
CA GLU A 23 10.48 -3.59 9.26
C GLU A 23 10.13 -2.19 9.74
N LYS A 24 10.44 -1.15 8.96
CA LYS A 24 10.05 0.25 9.30
C LYS A 24 8.54 0.42 9.34
N VAL A 25 7.81 -0.12 8.37
CA VAL A 25 6.34 -0.06 8.34
C VAL A 25 5.76 -0.83 9.53
N THR A 26 6.28 -2.02 9.80
CA THR A 26 5.82 -2.87 10.90
C THR A 26 6.12 -2.25 12.26
N SER A 27 7.30 -1.65 12.43
CA SER A 27 7.70 -0.93 13.64
C SER A 27 6.85 0.31 13.85
N ALA A 28 6.59 1.10 12.80
CA ALA A 28 5.71 2.25 12.86
C ALA A 28 4.30 1.85 13.33
N ARG A 29 3.74 0.74 12.81
CA ARG A 29 2.46 0.20 13.26
C ARG A 29 2.49 -0.27 14.72
N LYS A 30 3.52 -1.03 15.11
CA LYS A 30 3.68 -1.57 16.47
C LYS A 30 3.81 -0.47 17.52
N ASN A 31 4.45 0.64 17.17
CA ASN A 31 4.63 1.79 18.08
C ASN A 31 3.42 2.73 18.10
N GLY A 32 2.26 2.31 17.56
CA GLY A 32 1.04 3.13 17.52
C GLY A 32 1.08 4.27 16.50
N GLY A 33 2.04 4.26 15.58
CA GLY A 33 2.16 5.27 14.53
C GLY A 33 1.10 5.11 13.45
N VAL A 34 0.54 6.23 13.00
CA VAL A 34 -0.42 6.25 11.89
C VAL A 34 0.33 6.01 10.57
N ILE A 35 -0.11 5.01 9.82
CA ILE A 35 0.30 4.77 8.44
C ILE A 35 -0.80 5.37 7.56
N ALA A 36 -0.43 6.37 6.76
CA ALA A 36 -1.33 7.01 5.83
C ALA A 36 -0.83 6.82 4.41
N VAL A 37 -1.74 6.85 3.45
CA VAL A 37 -1.43 6.97 2.02
C VAL A 37 -1.97 8.30 1.52
N SER A 38 -1.36 8.87 0.48
CA SER A 38 -1.96 10.00 -0.23
C SER A 38 -3.24 9.58 -0.95
N VAL A 39 -4.24 10.46 -0.97
CA VAL A 39 -5.46 10.28 -1.78
C VAL A 39 -5.15 10.08 -3.27
N MET A 40 -4.08 10.71 -3.77
CA MET A 40 -3.65 10.56 -5.17
C MET A 40 -3.11 9.15 -5.43
N SER A 41 -2.28 8.64 -4.52
CA SER A 41 -1.74 7.28 -4.61
C SER A 41 -2.84 6.23 -4.46
N ALA A 42 -3.81 6.45 -3.56
CA ALA A 42 -4.98 5.58 -3.42
C ALA A 42 -5.81 5.53 -4.72
N TRP A 43 -6.04 6.68 -5.36
CA TRP A 43 -6.74 6.76 -6.64
C TRP A 43 -6.00 6.03 -7.76
N GLU A 44 -4.68 6.20 -7.86
CA GLU A 44 -3.87 5.56 -8.89
C GLU A 44 -3.92 4.02 -8.79
N ILE A 45 -3.85 3.49 -7.56
CA ILE A 45 -4.01 2.05 -7.30
C ILE A 45 -5.42 1.59 -7.67
N GLY A 46 -6.45 2.33 -7.28
CA GLY A 46 -7.83 2.03 -7.64
C GLY A 46 -8.04 1.98 -9.17
N MET A 47 -7.43 2.91 -9.90
CA MET A 47 -7.46 2.94 -11.37
C MET A 47 -6.74 1.75 -12.00
N LEU A 48 -5.62 1.32 -11.44
CA LEU A 48 -4.88 0.16 -11.94
C LEU A 48 -5.64 -1.14 -11.71
N VAL A 49 -6.31 -1.28 -10.56
CA VAL A 49 -7.18 -2.43 -10.26
C VAL A 49 -8.41 -2.44 -11.17
N ALA A 50 -9.09 -1.30 -11.33
CA ALA A 50 -10.26 -1.18 -12.21
C ALA A 50 -9.93 -1.52 -13.68
N LYS A 51 -8.70 -1.25 -14.12
CA LYS A 51 -8.21 -1.57 -15.47
C LYS A 51 -7.65 -2.99 -15.60
N GLY A 52 -7.70 -3.81 -14.55
CA GLY A 52 -7.13 -5.17 -14.54
C GLY A 52 -5.62 -5.21 -14.70
N ARG A 53 -4.92 -4.09 -14.46
CA ARG A 53 -3.45 -3.96 -14.60
C ARG A 53 -2.70 -4.30 -13.32
N LEU A 54 -3.42 -4.49 -12.21
CA LEU A 54 -2.87 -4.85 -10.91
C LEU A 54 -3.75 -5.96 -10.32
N PRO A 55 -3.23 -7.20 -10.17
CA PRO A 55 -3.99 -8.26 -9.54
C PRO A 55 -4.14 -7.95 -8.05
N PHE A 56 -5.38 -7.80 -7.58
CA PHE A 56 -5.68 -7.51 -6.18
C PHE A 56 -6.57 -8.61 -5.60
N ILE A 57 -6.17 -9.17 -4.45
CA ILE A 57 -6.90 -10.25 -3.76
C ILE A 57 -8.17 -9.73 -3.07
N LYS A 58 -8.25 -8.42 -2.78
CA LYS A 58 -9.42 -7.75 -2.18
C LYS A 58 -9.69 -6.41 -2.87
N SER A 59 -10.90 -5.87 -2.77
CA SER A 59 -11.18 -4.51 -3.21
C SER A 59 -10.23 -3.52 -2.51
N PRO A 60 -9.56 -2.59 -3.22
CA PRO A 60 -8.67 -1.59 -2.63
C PRO A 60 -9.32 -0.77 -1.52
N LEU A 61 -10.64 -0.55 -1.61
CA LEU A 61 -11.40 0.17 -0.59
C LEU A 61 -11.35 -0.54 0.78
N ALA A 62 -11.48 -1.87 0.78
CA ALA A 62 -11.44 -2.67 2.00
C ALA A 62 -10.05 -2.66 2.68
N TRP A 63 -9.02 -2.19 1.98
CA TRP A 63 -7.68 -2.00 2.51
C TRP A 63 -7.53 -0.66 3.23
N PHE A 64 -8.27 0.36 2.79
CA PHE A 64 -8.27 1.70 3.39
C PHE A 64 -9.25 1.86 4.56
N GLU A 65 -10.29 1.03 4.63
CA GLU A 65 -11.28 1.04 5.71
C GLU A 65 -10.84 0.32 7.00
N ARG A 66 -9.61 -0.21 7.07
CA ARG A 66 -9.06 -0.95 8.21
C ARG A 66 -7.84 -0.29 8.83
#